data_AF-A0A0F9BVE9-F1
#
_entry.id   AF-A0A0F9BVE9-F1
#
_cell.length_a   1.000
_cell.length_b   1.000
_cell.length_c   1.000
_cell.angle_alpha   90.00
_cell.angle_beta   90.00
_cell.angle_gamma   90.00
#
_symmetry.space_group_name_H-M   'P 1'
#
loop_
_entity.id
_entity.type
_entity.pdbx_description
1 polymer ?
#
loop_
_entity_poly.entity_id
_entity_poly.type
_entity_poly.pdbx_seq_one_letter_code
_entity_poly.pdbx_strand_id
1 'polypeptide(L)'
;MDIVTRKEAKERWLPRYFTGKPCPHGHVAERWASTSRCVECDRKYREATVEKIRERQRKYREANREKERERRRKYYEANREKIRERQSQIPRN
;
A
#
# COMPACT_ATOMS: atom_id res chain seq x y z
N MET A 1 -26.58 6.72 1.30
CA MET A 1 -25.90 5.42 1.37
C MET A 1 -26.95 4.33 1.49
N ASP A 2 -26.91 3.35 0.61
CA ASP A 2 -27.80 2.18 0.72
C ASP A 2 -27.35 1.29 1.87
N ILE A 3 -28.31 0.74 2.60
CA ILE A 3 -28.03 -0.24 3.65
C ILE A 3 -27.74 -1.57 2.97
N VAL A 4 -26.47 -1.97 2.96
CA VAL A 4 -25.98 -3.22 2.37
C VAL A 4 -25.34 -4.05 3.48
N THR A 5 -25.78 -5.29 3.62
CA THR A 5 -25.21 -6.26 4.55
C THR A 5 -23.85 -6.75 4.05
N ARG A 6 -23.04 -7.31 4.95
CA ARG A 6 -21.76 -7.91 4.58
C ARG A 6 -21.93 -9.06 3.56
N LYS A 7 -23.02 -9.82 3.66
CA LYS A 7 -23.31 -10.94 2.75
C LYS A 7 -23.56 -10.42 1.33
N GLU A 8 -24.48 -9.48 1.19
CA GLU A 8 -24.79 -8.85 -0.10
C GLU A 8 -23.56 -8.18 -0.71
N ALA A 9 -22.72 -7.52 0.10
CA ALA A 9 -21.48 -6.95 -0.38
C ALA A 9 -20.50 -7.99 -0.91
N LYS A 10 -20.39 -9.17 -0.30
CA LYS A 10 -19.55 -10.26 -0.83
C LYS A 10 -20.09 -10.83 -2.13
N GLU A 11 -21.40 -11.05 -2.22
CA GLU A 11 -22.07 -11.56 -3.42
C GLU A 11 -21.94 -10.58 -4.59
N ARG A 12 -21.98 -9.28 -4.30
CA ARG A 12 -21.82 -8.20 -5.28
C ARG A 12 -20.36 -7.78 -5.49
N TRP A 13 -19.39 -8.49 -4.89
CA TRP A 13 -17.96 -8.17 -4.94
C TRP A 13 -17.60 -6.73 -4.55
N LEU A 14 -18.41 -6.14 -3.67
CA LEU A 14 -18.19 -4.81 -3.15
C LEU A 14 -17.08 -4.84 -2.09
N PRO A 15 -16.10 -3.92 -2.15
CA PRO A 15 -15.02 -3.87 -1.16
C PRO A 15 -15.52 -3.48 0.23
N ARG A 16 -16.68 -2.82 0.30
CA ARG A 16 -17.26 -2.24 1.52
C ARG A 16 -18.77 -2.43 1.57
N TYR A 17 -19.31 -2.32 2.78
CA TYR A 17 -20.73 -2.42 3.08
C TYR A 17 -21.10 -1.41 4.18
N PHE A 18 -22.38 -1.05 4.27
CA PHE A 18 -22.87 -0.09 5.25
C PHE A 18 -24.17 -0.58 5.87
N THR A 19 -24.20 -0.68 7.19
CA THR A 19 -25.37 -1.22 7.92
C THR A 19 -26.17 -0.14 8.65
N GLY A 20 -25.78 1.14 8.55
CA GLY A 20 -26.34 2.22 9.38
C GLY A 20 -25.96 2.15 10.87
N LYS A 21 -25.50 1.00 11.37
CA LYS A 21 -25.17 0.78 12.79
C LYS A 21 -23.77 1.26 13.15
N PRO A 22 -23.60 1.97 14.28
CA PRO A 22 -22.30 2.42 14.74
C PRO A 22 -21.35 1.25 14.99
N CYS A 23 -20.05 1.47 14.79
CA CYS A 23 -19.00 0.51 15.14
C CYS A 23 -18.78 0.46 16.67
N PRO A 24 -18.00 -0.50 17.19
CA PRO A 24 -17.68 -0.56 18.63
C PRO A 24 -16.99 0.71 19.19
N HIS A 25 -16.43 1.54 18.31
CA HIS A 25 -15.83 2.83 18.64
C HIS A 25 -16.74 4.03 18.34
N GLY A 26 -18.02 3.79 18.06
CA GLY A 26 -19.05 4.83 17.86
C GLY A 26 -19.15 5.40 16.44
N HIS A 27 -18.31 4.99 15.49
CA HIS A 27 -18.34 5.53 14.12
C HIS A 27 -19.51 4.97 13.31
N VAL A 28 -20.33 5.86 12.75
CA VAL A 28 -21.32 5.51 11.72
C VAL A 28 -20.63 5.65 10.36
N ALA A 29 -20.05 4.56 9.88
CA ALA A 29 -19.24 4.58 8.67
C ALA A 29 -19.32 3.23 7.93
N GLU A 30 -18.95 3.24 6.65
CA GLU A 30 -18.75 2.02 5.88
C GLU A 30 -17.75 1.08 6.55
N ARG A 31 -17.90 -0.23 6.29
CA ARG A 31 -17.04 -1.29 6.82
C ARG A 31 -16.44 -2.07 5.68
N TRP A 32 -15.18 -2.47 5.83
CA TRP A 32 -14.50 -3.34 4.88
C TRP A 32 -15.16 -4.73 4.83
N ALA A 33 -15.50 -5.25 3.65
CA ALA A 33 -16.11 -6.56 3.52
C ALA A 33 -15.19 -7.71 4.00
N SER A 34 -13.88 -7.52 3.83
CA SER A 34 -12.83 -8.46 4.26
C SER A 34 -12.68 -8.53 5.78
N THR A 35 -12.43 -7.40 6.43
CA THR A 35 -12.04 -7.32 7.85
C THR A 35 -13.17 -6.89 8.79
N SER A 36 -14.31 -6.43 8.26
CA SER A 36 -15.44 -5.83 9.01
C SER A 36 -15.07 -4.56 9.81
N ARG A 37 -13.84 -4.06 9.68
CA ARG A 37 -13.39 -2.82 10.32
C ARG A 37 -14.04 -1.63 9.64
N CYS A 38 -14.46 -0.66 10.45
CA CYS A 38 -15.00 0.59 9.93
C CYS A 38 -13.91 1.44 9.28
N VAL A 39 -14.24 2.21 8.23
CA VAL A 39 -13.25 3.02 7.50
C VAL A 39 -12.57 4.07 8.38
N GLU A 40 -13.29 4.66 9.35
CA GLU A 40 -12.74 5.62 10.32
C GLU A 40 -11.76 4.96 11.29
N CYS A 41 -12.09 3.76 11.77
CA CYS A 41 -11.24 2.94 12.63
C CYS A 41 -9.93 2.59 11.92
N ASP A 42 -10.04 2.21 10.65
CA ASP A 42 -8.90 1.89 9.78
C ASP A 42 -8.04 3.12 9.51
N ARG A 43 -8.65 4.28 9.28
CA ARG A 43 -7.94 5.56 9.12
C ARG A 43 -7.11 5.90 10.35
N LYS A 44 -7.72 5.90 11.54
CA LYS A 44 -7.03 6.18 12.81
C LYS A 44 -5.87 5.21 13.07
N TYR A 45 -6.10 3.92 12.79
CA TYR A 45 -5.05 2.91 12.92
C TYR A 45 -3.87 3.17 11.99
N ARG A 46 -4.14 3.53 10.73
CA ARG A 46 -3.08 3.87 9.76
C ARG A 46 -2.34 5.12 10.20
N GLU A 47 -3.02 6.19 10.54
CA GLU A 47 -2.42 7.44 11.03
C GLU A 47 -1.46 7.17 12.21
N ALA A 48 -1.88 6.37 13.19
CA ALA A 48 -1.04 6.01 14.34
C ALA A 48 0.17 5.13 14.01
N THR A 49 0.14 4.41 12.88
CA THR A 49 1.15 3.42 12.51
C THR A 49 2.09 3.92 11.40
N VAL A 50 1.70 4.94 10.64
CA VAL A 50 2.46 5.49 9.50
C VAL A 50 3.87 5.92 9.90
N GLU A 51 4.03 6.65 11.00
CA GLU A 51 5.35 7.12 11.43
C GLU A 51 6.28 5.96 11.83
N LYS A 52 5.75 4.96 12.53
CA LYS A 52 6.51 3.75 12.90
C LYS A 52 6.95 2.96 11.66
N ILE A 53 6.09 2.85 10.65
CA ILE A 53 6.42 2.19 9.37
C ILE A 53 7.49 2.98 8.63
N ARG A 54 7.35 4.30 8.54
CA ARG A 54 8.32 5.19 7.87
C ARG A 54 9.69 5.09 8.53
N GLU A 55 9.74 5.10 9.86
CA GLU A 55 10.98 4.96 10.61
C GLU A 55 11.63 3.58 10.37
N ARG A 56 10.86 2.50 10.44
CA ARG A 56 11.35 1.15 10.14
C ARG A 56 11.92 1.06 8.72
N GLN A 57 11.22 1.62 7.73
CA GLN A 57 11.68 1.66 6.34
C GLN A 57 12.95 2.50 6.18
N ARG A 58 13.09 3.60 6.92
CA ARG A 58 14.32 4.41 6.93
C ARG A 58 15.49 3.60 7.45
N LYS A 59 15.35 3.00 8.64
CA LYS A 59 16.38 2.14 9.26
C LYS A 59 16.78 0.99 8.34
N TYR A 60 15.81 0.33 7.72
CA TYR A 60 16.09 -0.75 6.77
C TYR A 60 16.88 -0.26 5.54
N ARG A 61 16.48 0.87 4.94
CA ARG A 61 17.17 1.45 3.78
C ARG A 61 18.60 1.88 4.14
N GLU A 62 18.79 2.47 5.32
CA GLU A 62 20.10 2.89 5.79
C GLU A 62 21.03 1.70 6.03
N ALA A 63 20.57 0.70 6.77
CA ALA A 63 21.34 -0.52 7.06
C ALA A 63 21.69 -1.34 5.80
N ASN A 64 20.87 -1.25 4.74
CA ASN A 64 21.09 -1.98 3.50
C ASN A 64 21.62 -1.10 2.35
N ARG A 65 21.96 0.16 2.62
CA ARG A 65 22.34 1.14 1.60
C ARG A 65 23.54 0.69 0.77
N GLU A 66 24.56 0.15 1.43
CA GLU A 66 25.77 -0.31 0.76
C GLU A 66 25.52 -1.57 -0.06
N LYS A 67 24.82 -2.55 0.53
CA LYS A 67 24.41 -3.78 -0.17
C LYS A 67 23.58 -3.49 -1.42
N GLU A 68 22.66 -2.51 -1.33
CA GLU A 68 21.84 -2.12 -2.49
C GLU A 68 22.68 -1.42 -3.56
N ARG A 69 23.62 -0.56 -3.16
CA ARG A 69 24.56 0.10 -4.07
C ARG A 69 25.46 -0.92 -4.79
N GLU A 70 26.00 -1.88 -4.06
CA GLU A 70 26.83 -2.94 -4.63
C GLU A 70 26.04 -3.81 -5.59
N ARG A 71 24.83 -4.24 -5.21
CA ARG A 71 23.91 -4.97 -6.10
C ARG A 71 23.64 -4.18 -7.38
N ARG A 72 23.36 -2.88 -7.26
CA ARG A 72 23.10 -1.99 -8.40
C ARG A 72 24.34 -1.83 -9.28
N ARG A 73 25.53 -1.72 -8.69
CA ARG A 73 26.81 -1.68 -9.41
C ARG A 73 27.02 -2.96 -10.22
N LYS A 74 26.93 -4.13 -9.58
CA LYS A 74 27.09 -5.44 -10.23
C LYS A 74 26.09 -5.62 -11.39
N TYR A 75 24.83 -5.24 -11.17
CA TYR A 75 23.82 -5.28 -12.22
C TYR A 75 24.18 -4.39 -13.40
N TYR A 76 24.61 -3.14 -13.14
CA TYR A 76 25.00 -2.20 -14.18
C TYR A 76 26.23 -2.66 -14.95
N GLU A 77 27.25 -3.17 -14.27
CA GLU A 77 28.47 -3.72 -14.89
C GLU A 77 28.13 -4.90 -15.80
N ALA A 78 27.32 -5.86 -15.33
CA ALA A 78 26.93 -7.04 -16.10
C ALA A 78 25.99 -6.73 -17.28
N ASN A 79 25.25 -5.62 -17.24
CA ASN A 79 24.25 -5.26 -18.25
C ASN A 79 24.58 -3.95 -18.99
N ARG A 80 25.83 -3.48 -18.88
CA ARG A 80 26.26 -2.15 -19.33
C ARG A 80 25.90 -1.86 -20.79
N GLU A 81 26.16 -2.81 -21.69
CA GLU A 81 25.88 -2.65 -23.12
C GLU A 81 24.39 -2.61 -23.42
N LYS A 82 23.61 -3.55 -22.86
CA LYS A 82 22.15 -3.58 -23.01
C LYS A 82 21.48 -2.32 -22.49
N ILE A 83 21.99 -1.77 -21.38
CA ILE A 83 21.48 -0.51 -20.81
C ILE A 83 21.78 0.67 -21.73
N ARG A 84 23.00 0.74 -22.28
CA ARG A 84 23.40 1.81 -23.22
C ARG A 84 22.61 1.76 -24.52
N GLU A 85 22.45 0.58 -25.08
CA GLU A 85 21.65 0.36 -26.29
C GLU A 85 20.20 0.79 -26.07
N ARG A 86 19.59 0.33 -24.97
CA ARG A 86 18.23 0.76 -24.58
C ARG A 86 18.13 2.28 -24.43
N GLN A 87 19.11 2.93 -23.79
CA GLN A 87 19.14 4.38 -23.62
C GLN A 87 19.29 5.12 -24.96
N SER A 88 20.08 4.57 -25.89
CA SER A 88 20.26 5.15 -27.23
C SER A 88 18.98 5.09 -28.06
N GLN A 89 18.09 4.15 -27.78
CA GLN A 89 16.80 4.01 -28.46
C GLN A 89 15.69 4.89 -27.86
N ILE A 90 15.94 5.59 -26.73
CA ILE A 90 14.97 6.51 -26.15
C ILE A 90 15.02 7.83 -26.95
N PRO A 91 13.95 8.21 -27.67
CA PRO A 91 13.93 9.47 -28.38
C PRO A 91 14.05 10.62 -27.38
N ARG A 92 14.98 11.55 -27.66
CA ARG A 92 15.09 12.80 -26.92
C ARG A 92 13.97 13.72 -27.40
N ASN A 93 13.07 14.06 -26.49
CA ASN A 93 12.03 15.07 -26.71
C ASN A 93 12.62 16.46 -26.42
#